data_AF-A0AAD7ULB2-F1
#
_entry.id   AF-A0AAD7ULB2-F1
#
_cell.length_a   1.000
_cell.length_b   1.000
_cell.length_c   1.000
_cell.angle_alpha   90.00
_cell.angle_beta   90.00
_cell.angle_gamma   90.00
#
_symmetry.space_group_name_H-M   'P 1'
#
loop_
_entity.id
_entity.type
_entity.pdbx_description
1 polymer ?
#
loop_
_entity_poly.entity_id
_entity_poly.type
_entity_poly.pdbx_seq_one_letter_code
_entity_poly.pdbx_strand_id
1 'polypeptide(L)'
;MLWLFYVLVSRRVPRMNELRASNDVEALLAQASQLRREASEAEMSLAEEASSSTSPTTSPTTFRIVLPMAKPDWSVVDEEVEFKPQLEGESELVRIEVPVPCGLVLEESEDGSVVVAAVGDDSNAMRAGVRVGDVLRATSAVRPQMEMPTWQLLGGGVGRPRFFRFVFGADLQGPPKRTFEDVLAAVASNRDDPQNRPALLVFERRCV
;
A
#
# COMPACT_ATOMS: atom_id res chain seq x y z
N MET A 1 -2.89 17.76 11.59
CA MET A 1 -1.90 16.89 12.27
C MET A 1 -1.05 16.25 11.17
N LEU A 2 0.07 16.89 10.81
CA LEU A 2 1.00 16.37 9.79
C LEU A 2 1.87 15.29 10.41
N TRP A 3 2.05 14.15 9.72
CA TRP A 3 3.02 13.13 10.10
C TRP A 3 4.10 12.99 9.05
N LEU A 4 5.32 13.22 9.53
CA LEU A 4 6.61 13.24 8.84
C LEU A 4 7.15 11.80 8.76
N PHE A 5 7.70 11.39 7.62
CA PHE A 5 8.40 10.10 7.46
C PHE A 5 9.79 10.16 8.11
N TYR A 6 10.22 9.08 8.78
CA TYR A 6 11.62 8.84 9.13
C TYR A 6 12.04 7.41 8.77
N VAL A 7 13.13 7.31 8.00
CA VAL A 7 13.89 6.10 7.72
C VAL A 7 14.98 5.97 8.80
N LEU A 8 15.03 4.83 9.49
CA LEU A 8 16.03 4.54 10.52
C LEU A 8 17.26 3.87 9.91
N VAL A 9 18.43 4.53 9.97
CA VAL A 9 19.75 3.91 9.76
C VAL A 9 20.45 3.88 11.11
N SER A 10 20.66 2.68 11.66
CA SER A 10 21.40 2.47 12.90
C SER A 10 22.83 2.04 12.59
N ARG A 11 23.83 2.84 13.00
CA ARG A 11 25.22 2.38 13.19
C ARG A 11 25.65 2.77 14.60
N ARG A 12 25.85 1.79 15.47
CA ARG A 12 26.59 1.98 16.74
C ARG A 12 27.99 1.42 16.58
N VAL A 13 28.99 2.28 16.81
CA VAL A 13 30.40 1.91 16.96
C VAL A 13 30.69 1.82 18.46
N PRO A 14 31.31 0.74 18.98
CA PRO A 14 31.76 0.69 20.37
C PRO A 14 33.07 1.46 20.57
N ARG A 15 33.16 2.17 21.71
CA ARG A 15 34.33 2.95 22.15
C ARG A 15 35.45 2.03 22.63
N MET A 16 36.69 2.45 22.33
CA MET A 16 37.94 1.79 22.68
C MET A 16 38.48 2.37 23.99
N ASN A 17 38.89 1.52 24.93
CA ASN A 17 39.73 1.90 26.08
C ASN A 17 40.94 0.95 26.13
N GLU A 18 42.11 1.56 26.08
CA GLU A 18 43.49 1.09 26.29
C GLU A 18 43.69 0.54 27.73
N LEU A 19 44.64 -0.31 28.15
CA LEU A 19 45.97 -0.76 27.70
C LEU A 19 46.38 -1.99 28.59
N ARG A 20 46.77 -3.13 28.00
CA ARG A 20 47.81 -4.04 28.54
C ARG A 20 48.58 -4.65 27.36
N ALA A 21 49.77 -4.12 27.13
CA ALA A 21 50.63 -4.44 26.00
C ALA A 21 51.51 -5.65 26.30
N SER A 22 51.34 -6.73 25.53
CA SER A 22 52.38 -7.33 24.66
C SER A 22 52.04 -8.77 24.27
N ASN A 23 51.25 -9.49 25.07
CA ASN A 23 50.81 -10.87 24.75
C ASN A 23 49.44 -10.92 24.06
N ASP A 24 48.66 -9.84 24.16
CA ASP A 24 47.29 -9.79 23.61
C ASP A 24 47.27 -9.51 22.10
N VAL A 25 48.32 -8.92 21.53
CA VAL A 25 48.35 -8.57 20.10
C VAL A 25 48.44 -9.84 19.23
N GLU A 26 49.28 -10.80 19.62
CA GLU A 26 49.36 -12.10 18.93
C GLU A 26 48.08 -12.92 19.12
N ALA A 27 47.49 -12.91 20.31
CA ALA A 27 46.20 -13.54 20.58
C ALA A 27 45.07 -12.92 19.76
N LEU A 28 45.02 -11.59 19.64
CA LEU A 28 44.04 -10.87 18.82
C LEU A 28 44.25 -11.09 17.33
N LEU A 29 45.49 -11.20 16.85
CA LEU A 29 45.79 -11.55 15.45
C LEU A 29 45.36 -12.98 15.13
N ALA A 30 45.63 -13.92 16.04
CA ALA A 30 45.17 -15.30 15.91
C ALA A 30 43.63 -15.36 15.88
N GLN A 31 42.96 -14.66 16.80
CA GLN A 31 41.50 -14.60 16.86
C GLN A 31 40.88 -13.92 15.63
N ALA A 32 41.51 -12.85 15.11
CA ALA A 32 41.06 -12.20 13.88
C ALA A 32 41.25 -13.09 12.64
N SER A 33 42.32 -13.89 12.59
CA SER A 33 42.54 -14.85 11.50
C SER A 33 41.53 -16.00 11.52
N GLN A 34 41.13 -16.44 12.72
CA GLN A 34 40.14 -17.48 12.91
C GLN A 34 38.74 -17.00 12.51
N LEU A 35 38.35 -15.80 12.93
CA LEU A 35 37.08 -15.17 12.53
C LEU A 35 36.99 -14.93 11.01
N ARG A 36 38.11 -14.62 10.34
CA ARG A 36 38.14 -14.50 8.87
C ARG A 36 37.91 -15.83 8.16
N ARG A 37 38.43 -16.93 8.70
CA ARG A 37 38.18 -18.28 8.17
C ARG A 37 36.73 -18.68 8.36
N GLU A 38 36.20 -18.50 9.57
CA GLU A 38 34.79 -18.78 9.88
C GLU A 38 33.84 -17.92 9.03
N ALA A 39 34.16 -16.64 8.80
CA ALA A 39 33.41 -15.79 7.89
C ALA A 39 33.48 -16.26 6.43
N SER A 40 34.66 -16.70 5.95
CA SER A 40 34.77 -17.24 4.59
C SER A 40 34.07 -18.58 4.41
N GLU A 41 34.05 -19.43 5.44
CA GLU A 41 33.34 -20.72 5.44
C GLU A 41 31.82 -20.50 5.53
N ALA A 42 31.37 -19.49 6.29
CA ALA A 42 29.99 -19.03 6.32
C ALA A 42 29.55 -18.43 4.97
N GLU A 43 30.39 -17.60 4.35
CA GLU A 43 30.11 -17.05 3.01
C GLU A 43 30.10 -18.14 1.94
N MET A 44 31.00 -19.14 2.04
CA MET A 44 31.01 -20.29 1.12
C MET A 44 29.79 -21.19 1.31
N SER A 45 29.35 -21.45 2.55
CA SER A 45 28.11 -22.22 2.81
C SER A 45 26.85 -21.46 2.41
N LEU A 46 26.79 -20.14 2.61
CA LEU A 46 25.71 -19.29 2.11
C LEU A 46 25.69 -19.22 0.57
N ALA A 47 26.85 -19.22 -0.08
CA ALA A 47 26.96 -19.26 -1.54
C ALA A 47 26.56 -20.63 -2.13
N GLU A 48 26.81 -21.71 -1.40
CA GLU A 48 26.40 -23.08 -1.77
C GLU A 48 24.89 -23.28 -1.58
N GLU A 49 24.30 -22.73 -0.51
CA GLU A 49 22.83 -22.67 -0.32
C GLU A 49 22.14 -21.81 -1.38
N ALA A 50 22.75 -20.69 -1.80
CA ALA A 50 22.23 -19.82 -2.85
C ALA A 50 22.26 -20.45 -4.26
N SER A 51 23.13 -21.43 -4.51
CA SER A 51 23.27 -22.08 -5.83
C SER A 51 22.37 -23.30 -6.07
N SER A 52 21.66 -23.80 -5.05
CA SER A 52 20.84 -25.02 -5.21
C SER A 52 19.35 -24.79 -5.54
N SER A 53 18.89 -23.54 -5.66
CA SER A 53 17.50 -23.25 -6.06
C SER A 53 17.38 -23.02 -7.58
N THR A 54 17.35 -24.12 -8.33
CA THR A 54 16.93 -24.11 -9.73
C THR A 54 15.40 -24.14 -9.82
N SER A 55 14.78 -22.98 -10.08
CA SER A 55 13.77 -22.83 -11.15
C SER A 55 13.46 -21.34 -11.35
N PRO A 56 13.39 -20.83 -12.60
CA PRO A 56 12.90 -19.49 -12.87
C PRO A 56 11.37 -19.51 -12.68
N THR A 57 10.92 -19.31 -11.45
CA THR A 57 9.52 -18.96 -11.20
C THR A 57 9.36 -17.53 -11.65
N THR A 58 8.67 -17.33 -12.78
CA THR A 58 8.28 -16.04 -13.34
C THR A 58 7.83 -15.11 -12.21
N SER A 59 8.68 -14.14 -11.88
CA SER A 59 8.38 -13.16 -10.84
C SER A 59 7.16 -12.34 -11.25
N PRO A 60 6.27 -11.99 -10.31
CA PRO A 60 4.94 -11.49 -10.61
C PRO A 60 5.01 -10.20 -11.42
N THR A 61 4.32 -10.20 -12.55
CA THR A 61 4.07 -9.00 -13.35
C THR A 61 3.28 -8.03 -12.47
N THR A 62 3.96 -7.04 -11.90
CA THR A 62 3.31 -5.94 -11.18
C THR A 62 2.36 -5.23 -12.14
N PHE A 63 1.13 -4.99 -11.70
CA PHE A 63 0.17 -4.22 -12.48
C PHE A 63 0.41 -2.73 -12.29
N ARG A 64 0.18 -1.95 -13.35
CA ARG A 64 0.30 -0.50 -13.34
C ARG A 64 -0.97 0.14 -13.85
N ILE A 65 -1.44 1.17 -13.17
CA ILE A 65 -2.64 1.90 -13.57
C ILE A 65 -2.55 3.37 -13.17
N VAL A 66 -3.04 4.26 -14.02
CA VAL A 66 -3.05 5.71 -13.77
C VAL A 66 -4.28 6.10 -12.97
N LEU A 67 -4.06 6.70 -11.80
CA LEU A 67 -5.10 7.09 -10.85
C LEU A 67 -4.96 8.58 -10.46
N PRO A 68 -6.08 9.27 -10.21
CA PRO A 68 -6.08 10.67 -9.77
C PRO A 68 -5.68 10.75 -8.29
N MET A 69 -4.38 10.88 -8.02
CA MET A 69 -3.80 10.84 -6.70
C MET A 69 -3.79 12.23 -6.04
N ALA A 70 -4.29 12.27 -4.82
CA ALA A 70 -4.27 13.42 -3.94
C ALA A 70 -2.86 13.70 -3.41
N LYS A 71 -2.40 14.94 -3.53
CA LYS A 71 -1.11 15.40 -2.99
C LYS A 71 -1.28 16.12 -1.64
N PRO A 72 -0.18 16.30 -0.86
CA PRO A 72 -0.23 17.03 0.41
C PRO A 72 -0.68 18.48 0.30
N ASP A 73 -0.53 19.08 -0.88
CA ASP A 73 -1.00 20.43 -1.22
C ASP A 73 -2.46 20.45 -1.72
N TRP A 74 -3.16 19.31 -1.65
CA TRP A 74 -4.54 19.11 -2.10
C TRP A 74 -4.75 19.20 -3.61
N SER A 75 -3.66 19.28 -4.39
CA SER A 75 -3.76 19.05 -5.83
C SER A 75 -4.08 17.57 -6.11
N VAL A 76 -4.74 17.33 -7.23
CA VAL A 76 -5.01 15.99 -7.74
C VAL A 76 -4.22 15.84 -9.03
N VAL A 77 -3.33 14.87 -9.07
CA VAL A 77 -2.45 14.60 -10.22
C VAL A 77 -2.63 13.15 -10.62
N ASP A 78 -2.74 12.90 -11.92
CA ASP A 78 -2.77 11.55 -12.45
C ASP A 78 -1.38 10.92 -12.28
N GLU A 79 -1.31 9.84 -11.50
CA GLU A 79 -0.07 9.12 -11.23
C GLU A 79 -0.21 7.65 -11.55
N GLU A 80 0.86 7.07 -12.09
CA GLU A 80 0.97 5.63 -12.27
C GLU A 80 1.20 4.97 -10.90
N VAL A 81 0.28 4.09 -10.52
CA VAL A 81 0.30 3.35 -9.26
C VAL A 81 0.54 1.88 -9.58
N GLU A 82 1.43 1.27 -8.80
CA GLU A 82 1.79 -0.13 -8.91
C GLU A 82 1.00 -0.99 -7.92
N PHE A 83 0.46 -2.11 -8.39
CA PHE A 83 -0.22 -3.11 -7.56
C PHE A 83 0.42 -4.47 -7.76
N LYS A 84 0.65 -5.18 -6.65
CA LYS A 84 0.99 -6.60 -6.70
C LYS A 84 -0.29 -7.43 -6.94
N PRO A 85 -0.26 -8.40 -7.86
CA PRO A 85 -1.37 -9.34 -8.03
C PRO A 85 -1.76 -9.99 -6.69
N GLN A 86 -3.05 -10.09 -6.42
CA GLN A 86 -3.59 -10.87 -5.28
C GLN A 86 -4.25 -12.16 -5.76
N LEU A 87 -4.70 -12.22 -7.01
CA LEU A 87 -5.27 -13.44 -7.57
C LEU A 87 -4.16 -14.34 -8.11
N GLU A 88 -4.34 -15.64 -7.91
CA GLU A 88 -3.55 -16.66 -8.60
C GLU A 88 -4.02 -16.79 -10.05
N GLY A 89 -3.05 -16.97 -10.96
CA GLY A 89 -3.29 -17.15 -12.39
C GLY A 89 -3.23 -15.85 -13.21
N GLU A 90 -3.80 -15.87 -14.41
CA GLU A 90 -3.88 -14.69 -15.27
C GLU A 90 -4.98 -13.75 -14.78
N SER A 91 -4.59 -12.53 -14.40
CA SER A 91 -5.50 -11.48 -14.00
C SER A 91 -5.11 -10.13 -14.63
N GLU A 92 -6.05 -9.20 -14.65
CA GLU A 92 -5.86 -7.83 -15.12
C GLU A 92 -6.43 -6.82 -14.12
N LEU A 93 -5.88 -5.59 -14.14
CA LEU A 93 -6.49 -4.47 -13.44
C LEU A 93 -7.48 -3.75 -14.34
N VAL A 94 -8.68 -3.51 -13.82
CA VAL A 94 -9.75 -2.77 -14.48
C VAL A 94 -10.13 -1.57 -13.62
N ARG A 95 -10.02 -0.37 -14.18
CA ARG A 95 -10.59 0.86 -13.59
C ARG A 95 -11.99 1.06 -14.15
N ILE A 96 -12.97 1.20 -13.26
CA ILE A 96 -14.38 1.41 -13.57
C ILE A 96 -14.89 2.63 -12.82
N GLU A 97 -15.63 3.49 -13.50
CA GLU A 97 -16.34 4.60 -12.89
C GLU A 97 -17.82 4.23 -12.76
N VAL A 98 -18.32 4.16 -11.52
CA VAL A 98 -19.66 3.67 -11.20
C VAL A 98 -20.50 4.79 -10.58
N PRO A 99 -21.63 5.19 -11.18
CA PRO A 99 -22.54 6.15 -10.56
C PRO A 99 -23.03 5.69 -9.18
N VAL A 100 -23.15 6.63 -8.23
CA VAL A 100 -23.63 6.35 -6.87
C VAL A 100 -25.17 6.51 -6.83
N PRO A 101 -25.95 5.62 -6.18
CA PRO A 101 -25.52 4.41 -5.47
C PRO A 101 -25.01 3.32 -6.42
N CYS A 102 -23.92 2.64 -6.05
CA CYS A 102 -23.28 1.65 -6.92
C CYS A 102 -24.16 0.41 -7.13
N GLY A 103 -24.77 -0.11 -6.06
CA GLY A 103 -25.59 -1.34 -6.13
C GLY A 103 -24.74 -2.63 -6.24
N LEU A 104 -23.72 -2.75 -5.38
CA LEU A 104 -22.89 -3.94 -5.23
C LEU A 104 -22.74 -4.31 -3.75
N VAL A 105 -22.41 -5.56 -3.48
CA VAL A 105 -22.09 -6.10 -2.15
C VAL A 105 -20.64 -6.54 -2.15
N LEU A 106 -19.90 -6.09 -1.15
CA LEU A 106 -18.52 -6.49 -0.90
C LEU A 106 -18.47 -7.44 0.29
N GLU A 107 -17.53 -8.37 0.25
CA GLU A 107 -17.20 -9.24 1.36
C GLU A 107 -15.68 -9.33 1.53
N GLU A 108 -15.23 -9.71 2.72
CA GLU A 108 -13.85 -10.08 2.97
C GLU A 108 -13.70 -11.59 2.70
N SER A 109 -12.80 -11.94 1.77
CA SER A 109 -12.42 -13.33 1.49
C SER A 109 -11.59 -13.90 2.63
N GLU A 110 -11.53 -15.23 2.73
CA GLU A 110 -10.67 -15.95 3.68
C GLU A 110 -9.19 -15.56 3.53
N ASP A 111 -8.77 -15.21 2.31
CA ASP A 111 -7.42 -14.75 2.00
C ASP A 111 -7.16 -13.28 2.41
N GLY A 112 -8.13 -12.60 3.02
CA GLY A 112 -8.01 -11.19 3.45
C GLY A 112 -8.07 -10.18 2.29
N SER A 113 -8.66 -10.56 1.16
CA SER A 113 -8.96 -9.67 0.02
C SER A 113 -10.42 -9.22 0.05
N VAL A 114 -10.69 -8.01 -0.41
CA VAL A 114 -12.06 -7.50 -0.54
C VAL A 114 -12.62 -7.89 -1.91
N VAL A 115 -13.69 -8.67 -1.95
CA VAL A 115 -14.24 -9.24 -3.18
C VAL A 115 -15.69 -8.83 -3.40
N VAL A 116 -16.11 -8.75 -4.66
CA VAL A 116 -17.51 -8.50 -5.03
C VAL A 116 -18.31 -9.79 -4.86
N ALA A 117 -19.11 -9.85 -3.80
CA ALA A 117 -19.96 -11.00 -3.48
C ALA A 117 -21.22 -11.05 -4.37
N ALA A 118 -21.82 -9.87 -4.62
CA ALA A 118 -23.03 -9.76 -5.42
C ALA A 118 -23.10 -8.41 -6.13
N VAL A 119 -23.76 -8.40 -7.29
CA VAL A 119 -24.09 -7.18 -8.04
C VAL A 119 -25.60 -7.16 -8.20
N GLY A 120 -26.24 -6.05 -7.87
CA GLY A 120 -27.70 -5.94 -7.98
C GLY A 120 -28.15 -5.92 -9.44
N ASP A 121 -29.30 -6.54 -9.72
CA ASP A 121 -29.92 -6.48 -11.04
C ASP A 121 -30.26 -5.02 -11.40
N ASP A 122 -29.97 -4.64 -12.65
CA ASP A 122 -30.16 -3.29 -13.18
C ASP A 122 -29.44 -2.18 -12.37
N SER A 123 -28.45 -2.55 -11.55
CA SER A 123 -27.66 -1.60 -10.76
C SER A 123 -26.68 -0.81 -11.63
N ASN A 124 -26.22 0.32 -11.09
CA ASN A 124 -25.16 1.11 -11.73
C ASN A 124 -23.86 0.30 -11.87
N ALA A 125 -23.54 -0.56 -10.91
CA ALA A 125 -22.39 -1.46 -10.94
C ALA A 125 -22.51 -2.49 -12.08
N MET A 126 -23.69 -3.09 -12.26
CA MET A 126 -23.95 -4.02 -13.36
C MET A 126 -23.76 -3.32 -14.72
N ARG A 127 -24.36 -2.15 -14.89
CA ARG A 127 -24.27 -1.36 -16.14
C ARG A 127 -22.84 -0.87 -16.42
N ALA A 128 -22.06 -0.62 -15.38
CA ALA A 128 -20.64 -0.25 -15.49
C ALA A 128 -19.71 -1.45 -15.72
N GLY A 129 -20.23 -2.68 -15.69
CA GLY A 129 -19.47 -3.89 -15.99
C GLY A 129 -18.69 -4.47 -14.80
N VAL A 130 -19.08 -4.15 -13.57
CA VAL A 130 -18.58 -4.84 -12.35
C VAL A 130 -19.10 -6.28 -12.34
N ARG A 131 -18.25 -7.23 -11.95
CA ARG A 131 -18.58 -8.68 -11.95
C ARG A 131 -18.40 -9.26 -10.56
N VAL A 132 -19.19 -10.30 -10.25
CA VAL A 132 -18.99 -11.11 -9.04
C VAL A 132 -17.64 -11.79 -9.12
N GLY A 133 -16.90 -11.79 -8.00
CA GLY A 133 -15.55 -12.32 -7.90
C GLY A 133 -14.44 -11.33 -8.28
N ASP A 134 -14.77 -10.11 -8.73
CA ASP A 134 -13.78 -9.04 -8.88
C ASP A 134 -13.18 -8.70 -7.49
N VAL A 135 -11.85 -8.56 -7.42
CA VAL A 135 -11.16 -8.17 -6.17
C VAL A 135 -10.96 -6.67 -6.16
N LEU A 136 -11.54 -5.95 -5.20
CA LEU A 136 -11.38 -4.51 -5.06
C LEU A 136 -9.95 -4.19 -4.59
N ARG A 137 -9.22 -3.41 -5.40
CA ARG A 137 -7.84 -2.99 -5.14
C ARG A 137 -7.73 -1.55 -4.67
N ALA A 138 -8.59 -0.67 -5.18
CA ALA A 138 -8.70 0.71 -4.73
C ALA A 138 -10.09 1.29 -5.03
N THR A 139 -10.47 2.33 -4.29
CA THR A 139 -11.68 3.11 -4.54
C THR A 139 -11.39 4.59 -4.36
N SER A 140 -12.11 5.47 -5.04
CA SER A 140 -12.18 6.85 -4.58
C SER A 140 -12.86 6.93 -3.20
N ALA A 141 -12.47 7.89 -2.40
CA ALA A 141 -13.09 8.19 -1.13
C ALA A 141 -13.24 9.71 -0.99
N VAL A 142 -14.25 10.13 -0.24
CA VAL A 142 -14.51 11.53 0.07
C VAL A 142 -14.39 11.70 1.59
N ARG A 143 -13.68 12.74 2.03
CA ARG A 143 -13.68 13.12 3.44
C ARG A 143 -13.96 14.61 3.61
N PRO A 144 -14.78 14.97 4.61
CA PRO A 144 -14.90 16.36 5.03
C PRO A 144 -13.61 16.76 5.75
N GLN A 145 -13.11 17.95 5.40
CA GLN A 145 -11.98 18.57 6.06
C GLN A 145 -12.32 20.02 6.39
N MET A 146 -12.01 20.43 7.62
CA MET A 146 -12.17 21.82 8.02
C MET A 146 -11.01 22.65 7.46
N GLU A 147 -11.32 23.61 6.61
CA GLU A 147 -10.37 24.62 6.17
C GLU A 147 -10.50 25.84 7.10
N MET A 148 -9.38 26.23 7.72
CA MET A 148 -9.30 27.40 8.59
C MET A 148 -8.34 28.42 7.95
N PRO A 149 -8.87 29.44 7.26
CA PRO A 149 -8.04 30.53 6.75
C PRO A 149 -7.31 31.21 7.91
N THR A 150 -6.02 31.47 7.75
CA THR A 150 -5.15 32.06 8.78
C THR A 150 -5.70 33.37 9.36
N TRP A 151 -6.44 34.15 8.56
CA TRP A 151 -7.08 35.38 9.03
C TRP A 151 -8.28 35.13 9.96
N GLN A 152 -9.03 34.05 9.75
CA GLN A 152 -10.18 33.69 10.58
C GLN A 152 -9.76 33.15 11.96
N LEU A 153 -8.55 32.61 12.08
CA LEU A 153 -7.94 32.27 13.37
C LEU A 153 -7.73 33.49 14.27
N LEU A 154 -7.45 34.66 13.68
CA LEU A 154 -7.22 35.91 14.43
C LEU A 154 -8.53 36.66 14.72
N GLY A 155 -9.52 36.56 13.83
CA GLY A 155 -10.79 37.31 13.93
C GLY A 155 -11.98 36.53 14.51
N GLY A 156 -11.80 35.28 14.94
CA GLY A 156 -12.87 34.45 15.51
C GLY A 156 -13.86 33.86 14.48
N GLY A 157 -13.41 33.55 13.27
CA GLY A 157 -14.25 32.95 12.23
C GLY A 157 -14.47 31.45 12.42
N VAL A 158 -15.65 30.95 12.04
CA VAL A 158 -15.98 29.52 11.99
C VAL A 158 -15.42 28.94 10.69
N GLY A 159 -14.59 27.90 10.78
CA GLY A 159 -14.02 27.21 9.62
C GLY A 159 -15.11 26.64 8.70
N ARG A 160 -14.81 26.54 7.41
CA ARG A 160 -15.76 25.98 6.42
C ARG A 160 -15.40 24.52 6.13
N PRO A 161 -16.37 23.59 6.20
CA PRO A 161 -16.13 22.23 5.75
C PRO A 161 -15.93 22.22 4.24
N ARG A 162 -14.82 21.65 3.80
CA ARG A 162 -14.51 21.38 2.40
C ARG A 162 -14.42 19.87 2.22
N PHE A 163 -15.06 19.34 1.18
CA PHE A 163 -14.96 17.93 0.86
C PHE A 163 -13.74 17.71 -0.04
N PHE A 164 -12.90 16.76 0.36
CA PHE A 164 -11.74 16.36 -0.39
C PHE A 164 -11.91 14.93 -0.90
N ARG A 165 -11.61 14.71 -2.18
CA ARG A 165 -11.71 13.41 -2.82
C ARG A 165 -10.32 12.89 -3.14
N PHE A 166 -10.06 11.63 -2.81
CA PHE A 166 -8.77 10.98 -2.97
C PHE A 166 -8.95 9.50 -3.30
N VAL A 167 -7.87 8.83 -3.69
CA VAL A 167 -7.88 7.37 -3.90
C VAL A 167 -7.47 6.67 -2.62
N PHE A 168 -8.24 5.65 -2.24
CA PHE A 168 -8.07 4.81 -1.07
C PHE A 168 -7.75 3.38 -1.52
N GLY A 169 -6.62 2.83 -1.08
CA GLY A 169 -6.24 1.45 -1.35
C GLY A 169 -7.07 0.47 -0.50
N ALA A 170 -7.51 -0.63 -1.10
CA ALA A 170 -8.36 -1.64 -0.47
C ALA A 170 -7.60 -2.90 -0.03
N ASP A 171 -6.27 -2.90 -0.13
CA ASP A 171 -5.43 -3.99 0.36
C ASP A 171 -5.39 -4.01 1.90
N LEU A 172 -5.98 -5.04 2.50
CA LEU A 172 -6.08 -5.19 3.96
C LEU A 172 -4.74 -5.61 4.59
N GLN A 173 -3.90 -6.30 3.83
CA GLN A 173 -2.59 -6.79 4.29
C GLN A 173 -1.46 -5.80 3.98
N GLY A 174 -1.68 -4.91 3.00
CA GLY A 174 -0.73 -3.89 2.59
C GLY A 174 -0.49 -2.79 3.64
N PRO A 175 0.69 -2.13 3.61
CA PRO A 175 0.94 -0.94 4.41
C PRO A 175 0.32 0.32 3.76
N PRO A 176 -0.36 1.21 4.52
CA PRO A 176 -0.72 1.07 5.92
C PRO A 176 -1.87 0.09 6.11
N LYS A 177 -1.83 -0.68 7.21
CA LYS A 177 -2.86 -1.68 7.53
C LYS A 177 -4.25 -1.04 7.56
N ARG A 178 -5.20 -1.67 6.88
CA ARG A 178 -6.62 -1.27 6.81
C ARG A 178 -7.50 -2.39 7.36
N THR A 179 -8.71 -2.06 7.78
CA THR A 179 -9.75 -3.06 8.05
C THR A 179 -10.76 -3.08 6.91
N PHE A 180 -11.54 -4.15 6.81
CA PHE A 180 -12.63 -4.25 5.85
C PHE A 180 -13.64 -3.10 6.02
N GLU A 181 -13.92 -2.69 7.25
CA GLU A 181 -14.80 -1.56 7.57
C GLU A 181 -14.24 -0.23 7.06
N ASP A 182 -12.91 -0.03 7.09
CA ASP A 182 -12.29 1.15 6.50
C ASP A 182 -12.54 1.21 4.99
N VAL A 183 -12.45 0.05 4.31
CA VAL A 183 -12.72 -0.06 2.87
C VAL A 183 -14.19 0.21 2.57
N LEU A 184 -15.12 -0.39 3.34
CA LEU A 184 -16.55 -0.13 3.20
C LEU A 184 -16.89 1.34 3.43
N ALA A 185 -16.29 1.97 4.45
CA ALA A 185 -16.46 3.38 4.73
C ALA A 185 -15.93 4.25 3.59
N ALA A 186 -14.78 3.88 3.00
CA ALA A 186 -14.22 4.57 1.83
C ALA A 186 -15.17 4.49 0.62
N VAL A 187 -15.67 3.30 0.28
CA VAL A 187 -16.64 3.13 -0.81
C VAL A 187 -17.92 3.92 -0.55
N ALA A 188 -18.48 3.81 0.65
CA ALA A 188 -19.72 4.48 1.04
C ALA A 188 -19.59 6.01 1.01
N SER A 189 -18.41 6.55 1.34
CA SER A 189 -18.17 8.00 1.37
C SER A 189 -18.34 8.69 0.02
N ASN A 190 -18.29 7.97 -1.10
CA ASN A 190 -18.52 8.55 -2.42
C ASN A 190 -19.90 9.20 -2.58
N ARG A 191 -20.89 8.81 -1.76
CA ARG A 191 -22.22 9.45 -1.72
C ARG A 191 -22.17 10.89 -1.21
N ASP A 192 -21.11 11.25 -0.49
CA ASP A 192 -20.94 12.57 0.12
C ASP A 192 -20.18 13.53 -0.82
N ASP A 193 -19.90 13.12 -2.08
CA ASP A 193 -19.27 13.99 -3.07
C ASP A 193 -20.21 15.13 -3.48
N PRO A 194 -19.92 16.40 -3.16
CA PRO A 194 -20.80 17.52 -3.50
C PRO A 194 -20.96 17.72 -5.03
N GLN A 195 -20.07 17.13 -5.83
CA GLN A 195 -20.13 17.19 -7.29
C GLN A 195 -20.87 15.99 -7.90
N ASN A 196 -21.38 15.06 -7.09
CA ASN A 196 -22.07 13.83 -7.54
C ASN A 196 -21.27 13.03 -8.59
N ARG A 197 -19.94 13.00 -8.46
CA ARG A 197 -19.10 12.25 -9.40
C ARG A 197 -19.25 10.74 -9.17
N PRO A 198 -19.14 9.92 -10.24
CA PRO A 198 -19.10 8.46 -10.10
C PRO A 198 -18.00 8.02 -9.13
N ALA A 199 -18.21 6.94 -8.38
CA ALA A 199 -17.15 6.28 -7.62
C ALA A 199 -16.14 5.66 -8.59
N LEU A 200 -14.85 5.94 -8.39
CA LEU A 200 -13.78 5.24 -9.08
C LEU A 200 -13.54 3.94 -8.32
N LEU A 201 -13.60 2.80 -9.00
CA LEU A 201 -13.29 1.49 -8.46
C LEU A 201 -12.21 0.85 -9.32
N VAL A 202 -11.18 0.33 -8.68
CA VAL A 202 -10.12 -0.45 -9.33
C VAL A 202 -10.28 -1.88 -8.88
N PHE A 203 -10.49 -2.77 -9.83
CA PHE A 203 -10.63 -4.19 -9.58
C PHE A 203 -9.47 -4.96 -10.19
N GLU A 204 -9.05 -6.04 -9.53
CA GLU A 204 -8.29 -7.12 -10.15
C GLU A 204 -9.27 -8.22 -10.55
N ARG A 205 -9.21 -8.62 -11.82
CA ARG A 205 -10.17 -9.54 -12.44
C ARG A 205 -9.43 -10.68 -13.09
N ARG A 206 -9.91 -11.92 -12.91
CA ARG A 206 -9.39 -13.08 -13.63
C ARG A 206 -9.66 -12.95 -15.13
N CYS A 207 -8.63 -13.20 -15.93
CA CYS A 207 -8.78 -13.39 -17.37
C CYS A 207 -9.48 -14.75 -17.58
N VAL A 208 -10.61 -14.75 -18.29
CA VAL A 208 -11.39 -15.96 -18.63
C VAL A 208 -11.23 -16.23 -20.11
#